data_AF-A0A8H6CKW6-F1
#
_entry.id   AF-A0A8H6CKW6-F1
#
_cell.length_a   1.000
_cell.length_b   1.000
_cell.length_c   1.000
_cell.angle_alpha   90.00
_cell.angle_beta   90.00
_cell.angle_gamma   90.00
#
_symmetry.space_group_name_H-M   'P 1'
#
loop_
_entity.id
_entity.type
_entity.pdbx_description
1 polymer ?
#
loop_
_entity_poly.entity_id
_entity_poly.type
_entity_poly.pdbx_seq_one_letter_code
_entity_poly.pdbx_strand_id
1 'polypeptide(L)'
;MSGTSAQQASDLASLVSTFNALPRNQLSPSASVPNHWHVSLRQVPLQPPGQVLFLISPAARYVHVEGPLPPSYTSATTEVKATIWCMLLLKAFNQGLGATEEHKRAGAIVGRPWSWVCNDAEMAGAVGEMLRSIGVLAPEGVGLAGDEENGIADEEWSRFFGELHNTIRMGD
;
A
#
# COMPACT_ATOMS: atom_id res chain seq x y z
N MET A 1 -29.33 1.06 -16.70
CA MET A 1 -28.37 1.42 -15.63
C MET A 1 -26.97 0.96 -16.02
N SER A 2 -26.39 1.51 -17.10
CA SER A 2 -25.21 0.94 -17.77
C SER A 2 -23.99 1.87 -17.79
N GLY A 3 -23.99 2.93 -16.96
CA GLY A 3 -22.96 3.97 -16.95
C GLY A 3 -21.77 3.73 -16.01
N THR A 4 -21.88 2.77 -15.08
CA THR A 4 -20.90 2.64 -13.97
C THR A 4 -19.61 1.94 -14.40
N SER A 5 -19.67 0.94 -15.29
CA SER A 5 -18.50 0.14 -15.65
C SER A 5 -17.51 0.88 -16.54
N ALA A 6 -18.00 1.71 -17.47
CA ALA A 6 -17.13 2.49 -18.36
C ALA A 6 -16.36 3.58 -17.61
N GLN A 7 -17.02 4.25 -16.64
CA GLN A 7 -16.36 5.24 -15.80
C GLN A 7 -15.31 4.61 -14.90
N GLN A 8 -15.63 3.48 -14.25
CA GLN A 8 -14.68 2.74 -13.41
C GLN A 8 -13.45 2.27 -14.20
N ALA A 9 -13.64 1.80 -15.44
CA ALA A 9 -12.53 1.43 -16.31
C ALA A 9 -11.65 2.64 -16.69
N SER A 10 -12.26 3.79 -16.96
CA SER A 10 -11.54 5.05 -17.24
C SER A 10 -10.75 5.54 -16.02
N ASP A 11 -11.34 5.44 -14.82
CA ASP A 11 -10.69 5.86 -13.58
C ASP A 11 -9.48 4.97 -13.27
N LEU A 12 -9.62 3.65 -13.46
CA LEU A 12 -8.51 2.71 -13.29
C LEU A 12 -7.37 2.97 -14.29
N ALA A 13 -7.70 3.19 -15.57
CA ALA A 13 -6.71 3.49 -16.59
C ALA A 13 -5.93 4.78 -16.26
N SER A 14 -6.62 5.82 -15.78
CA SER A 14 -6.00 7.06 -15.31
C SER A 14 -5.07 6.83 -14.12
N LEU A 15 -5.51 6.01 -13.16
CA LEU A 15 -4.72 5.67 -11.98
C LEU A 15 -3.43 4.93 -12.35
N VAL A 16 -3.53 3.93 -13.22
CA VAL A 16 -2.38 3.16 -13.72
C VAL A 16 -1.42 4.05 -14.51
N SER A 17 -1.95 4.90 -15.40
CA SER A 17 -1.14 5.85 -16.19
C SER A 17 -0.33 6.78 -15.28
N THR A 18 -0.99 7.36 -14.27
CA THR A 18 -0.36 8.25 -13.29
C THR A 18 0.73 7.51 -12.50
N PHE A 19 0.44 6.29 -12.05
CA PHE A 19 1.40 5.48 -11.30
C PHE A 19 2.62 5.12 -12.14
N ASN A 20 2.40 4.73 -13.39
CA ASN A 20 3.47 4.38 -14.33
C ASN A 20 4.35 5.58 -14.69
N ALA A 21 3.82 6.80 -14.62
CA ALA A 21 4.56 8.04 -14.82
C ALA A 21 5.43 8.44 -13.61
N LEU A 22 5.25 7.83 -12.43
CA LEU A 22 6.08 8.11 -11.27
C LEU A 22 7.54 7.70 -11.52
N PRO A 23 8.53 8.46 -11.00
CA PRO A 23 9.93 8.05 -11.02
C PRO A 23 10.11 6.68 -10.38
N ARG A 24 10.93 5.80 -10.99
CA ARG A 24 11.27 4.48 -10.42
C ARG A 24 12.76 4.41 -10.15
N ASN A 25 13.14 4.78 -8.94
CA ASN A 25 14.52 4.72 -8.48
C ASN A 25 14.71 3.49 -7.59
N GLN A 26 15.89 2.85 -7.67
CA GLN A 26 16.26 1.73 -6.79
C GLN A 26 16.39 2.15 -5.33
N LEU A 27 16.71 3.42 -5.10
CA LEU A 27 16.85 4.02 -3.78
C LEU A 27 15.69 4.98 -3.53
N SER A 28 15.36 5.17 -2.25
CA SER A 28 14.39 6.15 -1.80
C SER A 28 14.82 7.58 -2.17
N PRO A 29 13.97 8.60 -2.02
CA PRO A 29 14.31 9.98 -2.39
C PRO A 29 15.52 10.56 -1.65
N SER A 30 15.85 10.06 -0.45
CA SER A 30 17.08 10.44 0.27
C SER A 30 18.35 9.81 -0.33
N ALA A 31 18.19 8.91 -1.30
CA ALA A 31 19.24 8.11 -1.92
C ALA A 31 20.05 7.23 -0.93
N SER A 32 19.53 6.98 0.27
CA SER A 32 20.27 6.27 1.33
C SER A 32 19.78 4.85 1.60
N VAL A 33 18.56 4.50 1.20
CA VAL A 33 17.96 3.20 1.49
C VAL A 33 17.24 2.64 0.26
N PRO A 34 17.09 1.31 0.13
CA PRO A 34 16.34 0.71 -0.97
C PRO A 34 14.90 1.21 -1.02
N ASN A 35 14.40 1.49 -2.23
CA ASN A 35 12.98 1.77 -2.49
C ASN A 35 12.17 0.46 -2.52
N HIS A 36 12.21 -0.23 -1.39
CA HIS A 36 11.62 -1.53 -1.17
C HIS A 36 10.49 -1.41 -0.14
N TRP A 37 9.37 -2.07 -0.42
CA TRP A 37 8.16 -1.96 0.41
C TRP A 37 7.60 -3.33 0.77
N HIS A 38 7.25 -3.46 2.04
CA HIS A 38 6.47 -4.56 2.58
C HIS A 38 5.00 -4.13 2.71
N VAL A 39 4.10 -5.04 2.32
CA VAL A 39 2.65 -4.83 2.35
C VAL A 39 1.99 -5.97 3.10
N SER A 40 1.14 -5.64 4.07
CA SER A 40 0.41 -6.65 4.86
C SER A 40 -0.97 -6.16 5.26
N LEU A 41 -1.86 -7.11 5.55
CA LEU A 41 -3.19 -6.83 6.11
C LEU A 41 -3.09 -6.72 7.63
N ARG A 42 -3.66 -5.66 8.21
CA ARG A 42 -3.69 -5.47 9.67
C ARG A 42 -5.11 -5.29 10.17
N GLN A 43 -5.43 -5.94 11.29
CA GLN A 43 -6.68 -5.74 12.00
C GLN A 43 -6.57 -4.52 12.90
N VAL A 44 -7.59 -3.67 12.88
CA VAL A 44 -7.76 -2.52 13.76
C VAL A 44 -8.87 -2.86 14.75
N PRO A 45 -8.56 -3.17 16.02
CA PRO A 45 -9.56 -3.57 17.03
C PRO A 45 -10.31 -2.39 17.66
N LEU A 46 -10.30 -1.20 17.03
CA LEU A 46 -11.11 -0.06 17.45
C LEU A 46 -12.57 -0.30 17.06
N GLN A 47 -13.54 0.26 17.77
CA GLN A 47 -14.97 0.08 17.43
C GLN A 47 -15.44 1.12 16.39
N PRO A 48 -16.00 0.70 15.24
CA PRO A 48 -16.19 -0.69 14.78
C PRO A 48 -14.89 -1.31 14.26
N PRO A 49 -14.64 -2.63 14.48
CA PRO A 49 -13.40 -3.28 14.06
C PRO A 49 -13.28 -3.27 12.55
N GLY A 50 -12.07 -3.07 12.07
CA GLY A 50 -11.78 -2.91 10.66
C GLY A 50 -10.48 -3.57 10.24
N GLN A 51 -10.26 -3.61 8.93
CA GLN A 51 -9.01 -4.05 8.33
C GLN A 51 -8.42 -2.92 7.51
N VAL A 52 -7.10 -2.83 7.52
CA VAL A 52 -6.35 -1.85 6.75
C VAL A 52 -5.22 -2.53 6.01
N LEU A 53 -4.82 -1.93 4.89
CA LEU A 53 -3.60 -2.27 4.21
C LEU A 53 -2.46 -1.47 4.83
N PHE A 54 -1.50 -2.17 5.41
CA PHE A 54 -0.31 -1.59 6.02
C PHE A 54 0.85 -1.67 5.04
N LEU A 55 1.46 -0.54 4.76
CA LEU A 55 2.63 -0.41 3.90
C LEU A 55 3.79 0.09 4.77
N ILE A 56 4.96 -0.52 4.61
CA ILE A 56 6.17 -0.06 5.27
C ILE A 56 7.35 -0.15 4.32
N SER A 57 8.24 0.85 4.36
CA SER A 57 9.60 0.70 3.85
C SER A 57 10.49 0.18 5.00
N PRO A 58 10.88 -1.10 5.02
CA PRO A 58 11.52 -1.70 6.19
C PRO A 58 12.83 -0.99 6.57
N ALA A 59 13.64 -0.64 5.58
CA ALA A 59 14.91 0.07 5.78
C ALA A 59 14.73 1.51 6.28
N ALA A 60 13.66 2.20 5.86
CA ALA A 60 13.38 3.56 6.29
C ALA A 60 12.53 3.63 7.57
N ARG A 61 11.93 2.51 8.00
CA ARG A 61 10.87 2.44 9.03
C ARG A 61 9.71 3.41 8.75
N TYR A 62 9.49 3.77 7.48
CA TYR A 62 8.42 4.68 7.08
C TYR A 62 7.13 3.89 6.87
N VAL A 63 6.08 4.25 7.60
CA VAL A 63 4.78 3.57 7.62
C VAL A 63 3.72 4.39 6.89
N HIS A 64 2.89 3.71 6.11
CA HIS A 64 1.65 4.25 5.54
C HIS A 64 0.51 3.24 5.70
N VAL A 65 -0.72 3.73 5.81
CA VAL A 65 -1.91 2.89 5.98
C VAL A 65 -3.00 3.33 5.02
N GLU A 66 -3.59 2.38 4.30
CA GLU A 66 -4.77 2.59 3.46
C GLU A 66 -5.98 1.81 4.00
N GLY A 67 -7.15 2.45 3.98
CA GLY A 67 -8.38 1.85 4.45
C GLY A 67 -9.36 2.88 5.01
N PRO A 68 -10.37 2.43 5.78
CA PRO A 68 -10.67 1.03 6.10
C PRO A 68 -11.10 0.22 4.88
N LEU A 69 -10.83 -1.08 4.90
CA LEU A 69 -11.35 -2.02 3.90
C LEU A 69 -12.86 -2.23 4.06
N PRO A 70 -13.59 -2.52 2.96
CA PRO A 70 -15.03 -2.72 3.04
C PRO A 70 -15.36 -3.95 3.93
N PRO A 71 -16.49 -3.97 4.65
CA PRO A 71 -16.86 -5.10 5.51
C PRO A 71 -16.92 -6.46 4.78
N SER A 72 -17.24 -6.44 3.48
CA SER A 72 -17.27 -7.61 2.61
C SER A 72 -15.88 -8.18 2.27
N TYR A 73 -14.79 -7.48 2.61
CA TYR A 73 -13.44 -7.90 2.27
C TYR A 73 -13.11 -9.28 2.86
N THR A 74 -13.50 -9.56 4.12
CA THR A 74 -13.16 -10.82 4.80
C THR A 74 -13.67 -12.04 4.03
N SER A 75 -14.89 -12.00 3.52
CA SER A 75 -15.53 -13.09 2.78
C SER A 75 -15.28 -13.05 1.27
N ALA A 76 -14.55 -12.04 0.77
CA ALA A 76 -14.25 -11.91 -0.65
C ALA A 76 -13.25 -12.98 -1.11
N THR A 77 -13.33 -13.32 -2.40
CA THR A 77 -12.33 -14.17 -3.07
C THR A 77 -10.98 -13.47 -3.15
N THR A 78 -9.91 -14.23 -3.29
CA THR A 78 -8.54 -13.72 -3.45
C THR A 78 -8.42 -12.74 -4.61
N GLU A 79 -9.09 -13.01 -5.74
CA GLU A 79 -9.12 -12.11 -6.90
C GLU A 79 -9.73 -10.74 -6.57
N VAL A 80 -10.85 -10.72 -5.85
CA VAL A 80 -11.51 -9.47 -5.42
C VAL A 80 -10.62 -8.73 -4.41
N LYS A 81 -10.00 -9.45 -3.46
CA LYS A 81 -9.05 -8.87 -2.51
C LYS A 81 -7.83 -8.25 -3.20
N ALA A 82 -7.25 -8.97 -4.16
CA ALA A 82 -6.12 -8.49 -4.96
C ALA A 82 -6.48 -7.24 -5.77
N THR A 83 -7.68 -7.19 -6.36
CA THR A 83 -8.19 -5.99 -7.04
C THR A 83 -8.25 -4.79 -6.09
N ILE A 84 -8.80 -4.99 -4.88
CA ILE A 84 -8.87 -3.94 -3.86
C ILE A 84 -7.47 -3.47 -3.46
N TRP A 85 -6.53 -4.40 -3.21
CA TRP A 85 -5.15 -4.06 -2.86
C TRP A 85 -4.47 -3.26 -3.97
N CYS A 86 -4.59 -3.69 -5.23
CA CYS A 86 -4.01 -2.96 -6.36
C CYS A 86 -4.51 -1.52 -6.41
N MET A 87 -5.83 -1.32 -6.29
CA MET A 87 -6.40 0.03 -6.29
C MET A 87 -5.87 0.90 -5.14
N LEU A 88 -5.79 0.34 -3.92
CA LEU A 88 -5.29 1.06 -2.75
C LEU A 88 -3.80 1.38 -2.88
N LEU A 89 -2.99 0.43 -3.32
CA LEU A 89 -1.55 0.64 -3.56
C LEU A 89 -1.31 1.74 -4.58
N LEU A 90 -1.94 1.64 -5.76
CA LEU A 90 -1.79 2.64 -6.82
C LEU A 90 -2.23 4.03 -6.35
N LYS A 91 -3.36 4.10 -5.63
CA LYS A 91 -3.84 5.35 -5.03
C LYS A 91 -2.84 5.92 -4.02
N ALA A 92 -2.33 5.10 -3.11
CA ALA A 92 -1.40 5.52 -2.07
C ALA A 92 -0.15 6.18 -2.68
N PHE A 93 0.48 5.53 -3.66
CA PHE A 93 1.67 6.07 -4.32
C PHE A 93 1.38 7.29 -5.18
N ASN A 94 0.26 7.32 -5.92
CA ASN A 94 -0.15 8.49 -6.69
C ASN A 94 -0.41 9.72 -5.80
N GLN A 95 -0.86 9.50 -4.57
CA GLN A 95 -1.10 10.55 -3.58
C GLN A 95 0.15 10.89 -2.75
N GLY A 96 1.29 10.25 -3.04
CA GLY A 96 2.54 10.46 -2.32
C GLY A 96 2.50 9.97 -0.87
N LEU A 97 1.69 8.94 -0.56
CA LEU A 97 1.59 8.32 0.76
C LEU A 97 1.22 9.31 1.87
N GLY A 98 0.34 10.27 1.55
CA GLY A 98 -0.06 11.31 2.50
C GLY A 98 1.03 12.34 2.80
N ALA A 99 2.12 12.38 2.03
CA ALA A 99 3.16 13.40 2.16
C ALA A 99 2.55 14.81 2.04
N THR A 100 2.81 15.63 3.06
CA THR A 100 2.39 17.04 3.07
C THR A 100 3.10 17.84 1.97
N GLU A 101 2.55 19.00 1.62
CA GLU A 101 3.18 19.90 0.64
C GLU A 101 4.60 20.32 1.06
N GLU A 102 4.89 20.38 2.35
CA GLU A 102 6.23 20.64 2.88
C GLU A 102 7.22 19.53 2.52
N HIS A 103 6.83 18.26 2.71
CA HIS A 103 7.64 17.11 2.30
C HIS A 103 7.91 17.12 0.79
N LYS A 104 6.89 17.44 -0.02
CA LYS A 104 7.04 17.54 -1.48
C LYS A 104 8.01 18.65 -1.87
N ARG A 105 7.93 19.83 -1.23
CA ARG A 105 8.85 20.95 -1.46
C ARG A 105 10.28 20.64 -1.04
N ALA A 106 10.46 19.81 -0.02
CA ALA A 106 11.76 19.31 0.41
C ALA A 106 12.37 18.27 -0.56
N GLY A 107 11.70 17.96 -1.68
CA GLY A 107 12.17 17.01 -2.68
C GLY A 107 11.89 15.55 -2.34
N ALA A 108 11.11 15.26 -1.29
CA ALA A 108 10.63 13.91 -0.99
C ALA A 108 9.51 13.53 -1.95
N ILE A 109 9.84 13.32 -3.23
CA ILE A 109 8.91 12.78 -4.21
C ILE A 109 8.87 11.27 -4.01
N VAL A 110 7.78 10.76 -3.46
CA VAL A 110 7.56 9.31 -3.43
C VAL A 110 7.39 8.84 -4.87
N GLY A 111 8.42 8.17 -5.39
CA GLY A 111 8.37 7.50 -6.67
C GLY A 111 7.57 6.20 -6.59
N ARG A 112 7.36 5.54 -7.73
CA ARG A 112 6.86 4.17 -7.70
C ARG A 112 7.92 3.24 -7.09
N PRO A 113 7.50 2.21 -6.35
CA PRO A 113 8.40 1.27 -5.71
C PRO A 113 9.33 0.56 -6.67
N TRP A 114 10.53 0.25 -6.20
CA TRP A 114 11.42 -0.64 -6.94
C TRP A 114 10.93 -2.08 -6.86
N SER A 115 10.65 -2.55 -5.65
CA SER A 115 10.12 -3.89 -5.38
C SER A 115 9.12 -3.91 -4.23
N TRP A 116 8.22 -4.90 -4.28
CA TRP A 116 7.20 -5.17 -3.28
C TRP A 116 7.35 -6.57 -2.71
N VAL A 117 7.09 -6.71 -1.42
CA VAL A 117 6.91 -8.01 -0.75
C VAL A 117 5.65 -8.01 0.09
N CYS A 118 5.09 -9.20 0.31
CA CYS A 118 3.94 -9.44 1.16
C CYS A 118 4.20 -10.67 2.04
N ASN A 119 3.60 -10.71 3.23
CA ASN A 119 3.71 -11.84 4.15
C ASN A 119 2.75 -13.01 3.84
N ASP A 120 1.93 -12.87 2.79
CA ASP A 120 0.96 -13.86 2.33
C ASP A 120 1.30 -14.25 0.89
N ALA A 121 1.70 -15.50 0.67
CA ALA A 121 2.13 -15.99 -0.63
C ALA A 121 1.00 -16.00 -1.67
N GLU A 122 -0.24 -16.30 -1.25
CA GLU A 122 -1.39 -16.33 -2.15
C GLU A 122 -1.73 -14.90 -2.62
N MET A 123 -1.76 -13.95 -1.69
CA MET A 123 -1.98 -12.54 -2.00
C MET A 123 -0.83 -11.94 -2.80
N ALA A 124 0.42 -12.29 -2.53
CA ALA A 124 1.57 -11.85 -3.31
C ALA A 124 1.43 -12.24 -4.79
N GLY A 125 1.08 -13.51 -5.06
CA GLY A 125 0.81 -14.00 -6.40
C GLY A 125 -0.34 -13.26 -7.08
N ALA A 126 -1.50 -13.22 -6.41
CA ALA A 126 -2.72 -12.63 -6.96
C ALA A 126 -2.60 -11.12 -7.22
N VAL A 127 -1.98 -10.36 -6.31
CA VAL A 127 -1.72 -8.93 -6.50
C VAL A 127 -0.71 -8.71 -7.62
N GLY A 128 0.35 -9.51 -7.69
CA GLY A 128 1.33 -9.43 -8.78
C GLY A 128 0.70 -9.68 -10.16
N GLU A 129 -0.17 -10.68 -10.28
CA GLU A 129 -0.93 -10.97 -11.50
C GLU A 129 -1.90 -9.84 -11.86
N MET A 130 -2.63 -9.32 -10.88
CA MET A 130 -3.59 -8.24 -11.09
C MET A 130 -2.90 -6.94 -11.54
N LEU A 131 -1.77 -6.55 -10.94
CA LEU A 131 -1.00 -5.38 -11.38
C LEU A 131 -0.56 -5.50 -12.85
N ARG A 132 -0.12 -6.70 -13.25
CA ARG A 132 0.25 -6.97 -14.65
C ARG A 132 -0.97 -6.88 -15.56
N SER A 133 -2.10 -7.47 -15.18
CA SER A 133 -3.30 -7.51 -16.02
C SER A 133 -3.88 -6.11 -16.27
N ILE A 134 -3.77 -5.20 -15.30
CA ILE A 134 -4.23 -3.80 -15.43
C ILE A 134 -3.19 -2.87 -16.07
N GLY A 135 -2.01 -3.38 -16.47
CA GLY A 135 -1.02 -2.62 -17.23
C GLY A 135 -0.03 -1.80 -16.39
N VAL A 136 0.18 -2.14 -15.12
CA VAL A 136 1.28 -1.55 -14.34
C VAL A 136 2.60 -2.00 -14.95
N LEU A 137 3.52 -1.05 -15.19
CA LEU A 137 4.80 -1.29 -15.84
C LEU A 137 5.83 -1.82 -14.85
N ALA A 138 6.57 -2.84 -15.30
CA ALA A 138 7.65 -3.48 -14.56
C ALA A 138 7.32 -3.85 -13.10
N PRO A 139 6.17 -4.49 -12.81
CA PRO A 139 6.02 -5.17 -11.54
C PRO A 139 6.99 -6.35 -11.60
N GLU A 140 8.06 -6.32 -10.81
CA GLU A 140 8.88 -7.51 -10.56
C GLU A 140 8.09 -8.62 -9.82
N GLY A 141 6.76 -8.47 -9.75
CA GLY A 141 5.87 -9.20 -8.88
C GLY A 141 5.80 -8.53 -7.51
N VAL A 142 4.82 -8.99 -6.72
CA VAL A 142 4.91 -8.88 -5.27
C VAL A 142 5.58 -10.16 -4.81
N GLY A 143 6.77 -10.05 -4.20
CA GLY A 143 7.50 -11.17 -3.63
C GLY A 143 6.90 -11.63 -2.30
N LEU A 144 7.41 -12.75 -1.79
CA LEU A 144 7.15 -13.17 -0.42
C LEU A 144 8.17 -12.51 0.51
N ALA A 145 7.70 -11.90 1.59
CA ALA A 145 8.53 -11.26 2.59
C ALA A 145 9.30 -12.28 3.42
N GLY A 146 10.56 -11.97 3.74
CA GLY A 146 11.37 -12.76 4.67
C GLY A 146 11.02 -12.51 6.14
N ASP A 147 11.55 -13.34 7.03
CA ASP A 147 11.31 -13.24 8.48
C ASP A 147 11.73 -11.88 9.06
N GLU A 148 12.83 -11.31 8.58
CA GLU A 148 13.32 -10.00 9.02
C GLU A 148 12.32 -8.88 8.69
N GLU A 149 11.82 -8.84 7.45
CA GLU A 149 10.87 -7.82 7.00
C GLU A 149 9.53 -7.96 7.72
N ASN A 150 9.08 -9.18 7.95
CA ASN A 150 7.88 -9.47 8.74
C ASN A 150 8.04 -8.98 10.19
N GLY A 151 9.20 -9.25 10.82
CA GLY A 151 9.49 -8.77 12.17
C GLY A 151 9.49 -7.24 12.27
N ILE A 152 10.09 -6.56 11.30
CA ILE A 152 10.07 -5.09 11.22
C ILE A 152 8.63 -4.58 11.06
N ALA A 153 7.85 -5.18 10.17
CA ALA A 153 6.47 -4.78 9.95
C ALA A 153 5.59 -4.97 11.20
N ASP A 154 5.81 -6.03 11.98
CA ASP A 154 5.09 -6.30 13.23
C ASP A 154 5.47 -5.31 14.34
N GLU A 155 6.77 -4.99 14.47
CA GLU A 155 7.28 -4.00 15.42
C GLU A 155 6.67 -2.63 15.14
N GLU A 156 6.76 -2.15 13.91
CA GLU A 156 6.26 -0.82 13.54
C GLU A 156 4.73 -0.75 13.57
N TRP A 157 4.02 -1.84 13.22
CA TRP A 157 2.58 -1.89 13.42
C TRP A 157 2.20 -1.72 14.90
N SER A 158 2.90 -2.41 15.80
CA SER A 158 2.66 -2.32 17.24
C SER A 158 2.93 -0.90 17.77
N ARG A 159 4.01 -0.25 17.30
CA ARG A 159 4.31 1.15 17.64
C ARG A 159 3.21 2.09 17.12
N PHE A 160 2.92 2.03 15.83
CA PHE A 160 1.89 2.86 15.18
C PHE A 160 0.53 2.73 15.86
N PHE A 161 0.09 1.50 16.11
CA PHE A 161 -1.21 1.26 16.74
C PHE A 161 -1.23 1.69 18.21
N GLY A 162 -0.12 1.50 18.94
CA GLY A 162 0.03 1.97 20.31
C GLY A 162 -0.10 3.50 20.43
N GLU A 163 0.54 4.22 19.52
CA GLU A 163 0.41 5.68 19.43
C GLU A 163 -1.02 6.13 19.10
N LEU A 164 -1.63 5.52 18.09
CA LEU A 164 -3.03 5.80 17.71
C LEU A 164 -3.99 5.61 18.90
N HIS A 165 -3.84 4.52 19.63
CA HIS A 165 -4.68 4.24 20.81
C HIS A 165 -4.49 5.28 21.92
N ASN A 166 -3.25 5.72 22.16
CA ASN A 166 -2.97 6.76 23.16
C ASN A 166 -3.54 8.12 22.77
N THR A 167 -3.47 8.50 21.48
CA THR A 167 -4.05 9.76 20.99
C THR A 167 -5.56 9.78 21.15
N ILE A 168 -6.25 8.68 20.82
CA ILE A 168 -7.72 8.59 21.00
C ILE A 168 -8.08 8.76 22.48
N ARG A 169 -7.33 8.11 23.39
CA ARG A 169 -7.60 8.19 24.83
C ARG A 169 -7.36 9.58 25.46
N MET A 170 -6.46 10.39 24.90
CA MET A 170 -6.18 11.75 25.41
C MET A 170 -7.14 12.82 24.85
N GLY A 171 -7.95 12.47 23.85
CA GLY A 171 -8.93 13.37 23.24
C GLY A 171 -10.32 13.37 23.91
N ASP A 172 -10.53 12.50 24.89
CA ASP A 172 -11.73 12.40 25.74
C ASP A 172 -11.51 13.13 27.09
#